data_AF-A0A7S0RRF2-F1
#
_entry.id   AF-A0A7S0RRF2-F1
#
_cell.length_a   1.000
_cell.length_b   1.000
_cell.length_c   1.000
_cell.angle_alpha   90.00
_cell.angle_beta   90.00
_cell.angle_gamma   90.00
#
_symmetry.space_group_name_H-M   'P 1'
#
loop_
_entity.id
_entity.type
_entity.pdbx_description
1 polymer ?
#
loop_
_entity_poly.entity_id
_entity_poly.type
_entity_poly.pdbx_seq_one_letter_code
_entity_poly.pdbx_strand_id
1 'polypeptide(L)'
;MSRQLPGEQVEHAFNSKRLCNWETPRVDGSLQSTIGGGRFGTLRPRDTTTGFIVDEKGYLLPSVKKVNNAFTTTHTMEVYQKTPARWPTQNASIKYAPRSTMGYKGIQTHYLPTTTVSLKTVDVPGAQEFNYSFR
;
A
#
# COMPACT_ATOMS: atom_id res chain seq x y z
N MET A 1 2.94 -1.05 -20.43
CA MET A 1 2.99 -2.52 -20.29
C MET A 1 4.01 -3.07 -21.26
N SER A 2 4.99 -3.85 -20.79
CA SER A 2 6.02 -4.47 -21.63
C SER A 2 5.55 -5.83 -22.16
N ARG A 3 6.03 -6.21 -23.36
CA ARG A 3 5.81 -7.54 -23.95
C ARG A 3 7.15 -8.26 -24.12
N GLN A 4 7.11 -9.58 -24.03
CA GLN A 4 8.17 -10.53 -24.35
C GLN A 4 7.88 -11.06 -25.76
N LEU A 5 8.86 -10.89 -26.65
CA LEU A 5 8.81 -11.38 -28.03
C LEU A 5 9.62 -12.68 -28.14
N PRO A 6 9.24 -13.60 -29.03
CA PRO A 6 9.96 -14.85 -29.23
C PRO A 6 11.39 -14.58 -29.74
N GLY A 7 12.39 -15.05 -29.01
CA GLY A 7 13.79 -15.11 -29.45
C GLY A 7 14.13 -16.33 -30.32
N GLU A 8 13.12 -17.13 -30.70
CA GLU A 8 13.23 -18.35 -31.50
C GLU A 8 14.28 -19.34 -30.97
N GLN A 9 15.52 -19.23 -31.44
CA GLN A 9 16.62 -20.13 -31.09
C GLN A 9 17.04 -20.03 -29.62
N VAL A 10 16.94 -18.84 -29.00
CA VAL A 10 17.44 -18.61 -27.64
C VAL A 10 16.38 -18.80 -26.55
N GLU A 11 15.10 -18.93 -26.91
CA GLU A 11 13.97 -19.01 -25.95
C GLU A 11 14.13 -20.09 -24.89
N HIS A 12 14.72 -21.22 -25.27
CA HIS A 12 14.93 -22.34 -24.36
C HIS A 12 15.76 -21.96 -23.13
N ALA A 13 16.68 -21.00 -23.23
CA ALA A 13 17.50 -20.48 -22.14
C ALA A 13 16.77 -19.47 -21.25
N PHE A 14 15.75 -18.78 -21.78
CA PHE A 14 14.98 -17.73 -21.08
C PHE A 14 13.72 -18.25 -20.38
N ASN A 15 13.55 -19.57 -20.30
CA ASN A 15 12.53 -20.16 -19.43
C ASN A 15 12.72 -19.70 -17.98
N SER A 16 11.63 -19.30 -17.30
CA SER A 16 11.68 -18.75 -15.94
C SER A 16 12.49 -19.60 -14.96
N LYS A 17 12.31 -20.93 -15.01
CA LYS A 17 13.06 -21.90 -14.20
C LYS A 17 14.58 -21.86 -14.43
N ARG A 18 15.04 -21.58 -15.66
CA ARG A 18 16.46 -21.45 -16.00
C ARG A 18 17.05 -20.10 -15.57
N LEU A 19 16.19 -19.09 -15.41
CA LEU A 19 16.54 -17.80 -14.82
C LEU A 19 16.40 -17.80 -13.29
N CYS A 20 16.38 -18.98 -12.68
CA CYS A 20 16.21 -19.19 -11.24
C CYS A 20 14.92 -18.58 -10.67
N ASN A 21 13.92 -18.29 -11.50
CA ASN A 21 12.58 -17.91 -11.05
C ASN A 21 11.72 -19.18 -10.91
N TRP A 22 11.48 -19.55 -9.65
CA TRP A 22 10.65 -20.70 -9.27
C TRP A 22 9.20 -20.33 -8.93
N GLU A 23 8.86 -19.04 -8.93
CA GLU A 23 7.49 -18.58 -8.78
C GLU A 23 6.70 -18.81 -10.07
N THR A 24 5.37 -18.70 -10.01
CA THR A 24 4.50 -18.80 -11.19
C THR A 24 4.84 -17.65 -12.16
N PRO A 25 5.36 -17.95 -13.36
CA PRO A 25 5.75 -16.89 -14.30
C PRO A 25 4.51 -16.15 -14.78
N ARG A 26 4.66 -14.85 -15.05
CA ARG A 26 3.61 -14.07 -15.71
C ARG A 26 3.46 -14.52 -17.16
N VAL A 27 2.36 -15.22 -17.45
CA VAL A 27 2.02 -15.72 -18.79
C VAL A 27 0.99 -14.82 -19.50
N ASP A 28 0.18 -14.11 -18.72
CA ASP A 28 -0.92 -13.29 -19.23
C ASP A 28 -0.45 -11.91 -19.72
N GLY A 29 -0.61 -11.68 -21.02
CA GLY A 29 -0.37 -10.41 -21.70
C GLY A 29 1.09 -10.00 -21.85
N SER A 30 2.03 -10.72 -21.22
CA SER A 30 3.48 -10.57 -21.40
C SER A 30 3.94 -11.27 -22.68
N LEU A 31 3.44 -12.46 -22.97
CA LEU A 31 3.82 -13.21 -24.17
C LEU A 31 2.99 -12.73 -25.36
N GLN A 32 3.68 -12.23 -26.38
CA GLN A 32 3.05 -12.00 -27.67
C GLN A 32 2.70 -13.36 -28.28
N SER A 33 1.41 -13.62 -28.51
CA SER A 33 0.97 -14.88 -29.12
C SER A 33 1.55 -15.00 -30.53
N THR A 34 2.36 -16.05 -30.75
CA THR A 34 2.90 -16.40 -32.06
C THR A 34 1.83 -17.09 -32.90
N ILE A 35 2.12 -17.36 -34.17
CA ILE A 35 1.23 -18.14 -35.04
C ILE A 35 0.88 -19.50 -34.43
N GLY A 36 1.81 -20.09 -33.66
CA GLY A 36 1.63 -21.37 -32.95
C GLY A 36 0.97 -21.26 -31.57
N GLY A 37 0.52 -20.07 -31.16
CA GLY A 37 -0.24 -19.87 -29.92
C GLY A 37 0.57 -19.93 -28.62
N GLY A 38 1.90 -19.86 -28.70
CA GLY A 38 2.81 -19.98 -27.55
C GLY A 38 4.05 -19.10 -27.66
N ARG A 39 5.04 -19.34 -26.80
CA ARG A 39 6.33 -18.61 -26.81
C ARG A 39 7.26 -19.02 -27.96
N PHE A 40 7.03 -20.20 -28.52
CA PHE A 40 7.80 -20.73 -29.65
C PHE A 40 7.01 -20.43 -30.94
N GLY A 41 7.71 -19.92 -31.95
CA GLY A 41 7.13 -19.61 -33.26
C GLY A 41 7.36 -18.17 -33.68
N THR A 42 6.90 -17.85 -34.89
CA THR A 42 7.08 -16.55 -35.52
C THR A 42 5.91 -15.61 -35.24
N LEU A 43 6.19 -14.31 -35.26
CA LEU A 43 5.16 -13.27 -35.19
C LEU A 43 4.45 -13.14 -36.54
N ARG A 44 3.21 -12.67 -36.52
CA ARG A 44 2.47 -12.34 -37.75
C ARG A 44 3.01 -11.04 -38.35
N PRO A 45 3.19 -10.95 -39.68
CA PRO A 45 3.52 -9.70 -40.34
C PRO A 45 2.39 -8.67 -40.15
N ARG A 46 2.75 -7.39 -40.26
CA ARG A 46 1.79 -6.27 -40.25
C ARG A 46 1.74 -5.66 -41.64
N ASP A 47 0.56 -5.66 -42.25
CA ASP A 47 0.36 -5.18 -43.62
C ASP A 47 -0.15 -3.73 -43.70
N THR A 48 -0.42 -3.10 -42.54
CA THR A 48 -1.07 -1.79 -42.46
C THR A 48 -0.20 -0.71 -41.80
N THR A 49 -0.41 0.53 -42.20
CA THR A 49 0.23 1.72 -41.60
C THR A 49 -0.37 2.04 -40.23
N THR A 50 0.47 2.49 -39.29
CA THR A 50 0.02 2.89 -37.95
C THR A 50 -0.56 4.31 -37.95
N GLY A 51 -1.80 4.46 -37.48
CA GLY A 51 -2.40 5.77 -37.19
C GLY A 51 -2.15 6.23 -35.76
N PHE A 52 -2.29 7.54 -35.50
CA PHE A 52 -2.20 8.09 -34.16
C PHE A 52 -3.46 7.78 -33.35
N ILE A 53 -3.27 7.34 -32.11
CA ILE A 53 -4.35 7.06 -31.15
C ILE A 53 -4.35 8.04 -29.96
N VAL A 54 -3.36 8.93 -29.92
CA VAL A 54 -3.05 9.85 -28.83
C VAL A 54 -2.74 11.22 -29.43
N ASP A 55 -3.10 12.29 -28.73
CA ASP A 55 -2.81 13.67 -29.12
C ASP A 55 -1.36 14.08 -28.77
N GLU A 56 -0.99 15.32 -29.11
CA GLU A 56 0.37 15.85 -28.86
C GLU A 56 0.73 15.93 -27.37
N LYS A 57 -0.25 15.91 -26.47
CA LYS A 57 -0.07 16.04 -25.02
C LYS A 57 -0.09 14.70 -24.30
N GLY A 58 -0.32 13.60 -25.01
CA GLY A 58 -0.37 12.26 -24.43
C GLY A 58 -1.78 11.79 -24.01
N TYR A 59 -2.85 12.51 -24.36
CA TYR A 59 -4.23 12.08 -24.09
C TYR A 59 -4.78 11.22 -25.24
N LEU A 60 -5.52 10.18 -24.89
CA LEU A 60 -6.20 9.32 -25.87
C LEU A 60 -7.29 10.10 -26.62
N LEU A 61 -7.37 9.90 -27.94
CA LEU A 61 -8.43 10.47 -28.76
C LEU A 61 -9.83 9.98 -28.31
N PRO A 62 -10.90 10.78 -28.42
CA PRO A 62 -12.22 10.47 -27.83
C PRO A 62 -12.83 9.12 -28.25
N SER A 63 -12.55 8.66 -29.47
CA SER A 63 -13.09 7.41 -30.02
C SER A 63 -12.28 6.16 -29.62
N VAL A 64 -11.12 6.33 -28.97
CA VAL A 64 -10.28 5.21 -28.57
C VAL A 64 -10.75 4.65 -27.24
N LYS A 65 -11.26 3.41 -27.27
CA LYS A 65 -11.69 2.69 -26.05
C LYS A 65 -10.52 2.56 -25.08
N LYS A 66 -10.76 2.90 -23.81
CA LYS A 66 -9.78 2.82 -22.73
C LYS A 66 -10.36 2.15 -21.49
N VAL A 67 -9.48 1.62 -20.65
CA VAL A 67 -9.85 1.21 -19.30
C VAL A 67 -9.97 2.46 -18.44
N ASN A 68 -11.02 2.57 -17.62
CA ASN A 68 -11.29 3.76 -16.81
C ASN A 68 -10.18 4.07 -15.80
N ASN A 69 -9.56 3.03 -15.23
CA ASN A 69 -8.43 3.17 -14.33
C ASN A 69 -7.41 2.06 -14.60
N ALA A 70 -6.17 2.45 -14.90
CA ALA A 70 -5.05 1.52 -15.13
C ALA A 70 -4.19 1.30 -13.88
N PHE A 71 -4.45 2.04 -12.79
CA PHE A 71 -3.76 1.85 -11.52
C PHE A 71 -4.35 0.67 -10.74
N THR A 72 -3.47 -0.13 -10.14
CA THR A 72 -3.86 -1.15 -9.16
C THR A 72 -4.29 -0.46 -7.87
N THR A 73 -5.51 -0.73 -7.42
CA THR A 73 -6.05 -0.18 -6.17
C THR A 73 -6.12 -1.27 -5.11
N THR A 74 -6.33 -0.90 -3.84
CA THR A 74 -6.46 -1.86 -2.74
C THR A 74 -7.58 -2.88 -2.94
N HIS A 75 -8.62 -2.54 -3.73
CA HIS A 75 -9.74 -3.43 -4.04
C HIS A 75 -9.46 -4.39 -5.21
N THR A 76 -8.57 -4.02 -6.12
CA THR A 76 -8.23 -4.83 -7.31
C THR A 76 -6.87 -5.52 -7.20
N MET A 77 -6.13 -5.27 -6.12
CA MET A 77 -4.79 -5.82 -5.91
C MET A 77 -4.86 -7.30 -5.51
N GLU A 78 -4.16 -8.13 -6.27
CA GLU A 78 -4.03 -9.57 -5.98
C GLU A 78 -3.00 -9.81 -4.87
N VAL A 79 -3.04 -10.98 -4.23
CA VAL A 79 -2.25 -11.26 -3.01
C VAL A 79 -0.74 -11.13 -3.25
N TYR A 80 -0.24 -11.55 -4.42
CA TYR A 80 1.19 -11.46 -4.78
C TYR A 80 1.67 -10.05 -5.12
N GLN A 81 0.76 -9.08 -5.27
CA GLN A 81 1.10 -7.67 -5.54
C GLN A 81 1.24 -6.86 -4.24
N LYS A 82 1.01 -7.48 -3.07
CA LYS A 82 1.12 -6.81 -1.78
C LYS A 82 2.56 -6.39 -1.51
N THR A 83 2.71 -5.16 -1.05
CA THR A 83 4.01 -4.62 -0.65
C THR A 83 4.20 -4.73 0.86
N PRO A 84 5.43 -4.98 1.34
CA PRO A 84 5.71 -4.96 2.77
C PRO A 84 5.55 -3.53 3.30
N ALA A 85 5.03 -3.42 4.52
CA ALA A 85 4.92 -2.14 5.20
C ALA A 85 6.32 -1.51 5.36
N ARG A 86 6.43 -0.24 4.98
CA ARG A 86 7.65 0.56 5.17
C ARG A 86 7.52 1.42 6.42
N TRP A 87 8.65 1.87 6.96
CA TRP A 87 8.66 2.96 7.94
C TRP A 87 7.91 4.17 7.35
N PRO A 88 7.04 4.85 8.11
CA PRO A 88 6.88 4.83 9.58
C PRO A 88 5.82 3.85 10.13
N THR A 89 5.26 2.98 9.31
CA THR A 89 4.16 2.09 9.71
C THR A 89 4.62 1.03 10.69
N GLN A 90 3.94 0.92 11.84
CA GLN A 90 4.25 -0.06 12.88
C GLN A 90 4.24 -1.51 12.36
N ASN A 91 5.27 -2.27 12.71
CA ASN A 91 5.47 -3.67 12.31
C ASN A 91 6.20 -4.42 13.44
N ALA A 92 5.82 -5.68 13.70
CA ALA A 92 6.42 -6.54 14.73
C ALA A 92 7.95 -6.72 14.59
N SER A 93 8.50 -6.60 13.38
CA SER A 93 9.94 -6.76 13.13
C SER A 93 10.81 -5.59 13.59
N ILE A 94 10.23 -4.41 13.85
CA ILE A 94 10.98 -3.19 14.16
C ILE A 94 10.55 -2.68 15.55
N LYS A 95 11.52 -2.32 16.39
CA LYS A 95 11.22 -1.68 17.68
C LYS A 95 10.84 -0.22 17.44
N TYR A 96 9.70 0.21 17.98
CA TYR A 96 9.23 1.59 17.87
C TYR A 96 9.51 2.36 19.15
N ALA A 97 9.76 3.66 18.99
CA ALA A 97 9.78 4.59 20.12
C ALA A 97 8.40 4.60 20.81
N PRO A 98 8.35 4.77 22.15
CA PRO A 98 7.11 4.92 22.87
C PRO A 98 6.33 6.14 22.36
N ARG A 99 5.00 6.07 22.41
CA ARG A 99 4.13 7.21 22.13
C ARG A 99 3.96 8.05 23.38
N SER A 100 3.89 9.36 23.22
CA SER A 100 3.56 10.28 24.32
C SER A 100 2.06 10.56 24.34
N THR A 101 1.49 10.63 25.54
CA THR A 101 0.12 11.13 25.78
C THR A 101 0.19 12.38 26.65
N MET A 102 -0.84 13.22 26.57
CA MET A 102 -0.96 14.38 27.46
C MET A 102 -1.38 13.91 28.85
N GLY A 103 -0.65 14.31 29.89
CA GLY A 103 -1.00 14.01 31.27
C GLY A 103 -2.21 14.82 31.76
N TYR A 104 -2.97 14.24 32.70
CA TYR A 104 -4.01 14.96 33.43
C TYR A 104 -3.37 15.80 34.55
N LYS A 105 -3.82 17.05 34.73
CA LYS A 105 -3.26 17.99 35.71
C LYS A 105 -3.50 17.61 37.18
N GLY A 106 -4.31 16.58 37.45
CA GLY A 106 -4.74 16.20 38.79
C GLY A 106 -6.14 16.71 39.10
N ILE A 107 -6.68 16.26 40.23
CA ILE A 107 -7.99 16.62 40.74
C ILE A 107 -8.04 18.13 40.93
N GLN A 108 -8.96 18.78 40.23
CA GLN A 108 -9.17 20.21 40.36
C GLN A 108 -9.71 20.54 41.75
N THR A 109 -8.99 21.39 42.49
CA THR A 109 -9.43 21.91 43.79
C THR A 109 -9.52 23.44 43.73
N HIS A 110 -9.96 24.06 44.82
CA HIS A 110 -9.89 25.52 44.97
C HIS A 110 -8.45 26.01 45.26
N TYR A 111 -7.51 25.10 45.48
CA TYR A 111 -6.08 25.37 45.67
C TYR A 111 -5.26 24.65 44.57
N LEU A 112 -4.00 24.29 44.85
CA LEU A 112 -3.18 23.51 43.94
C LEU A 112 -3.84 22.16 43.59
N PRO A 113 -3.90 21.78 42.29
CA PRO A 113 -4.35 20.45 41.89
C PRO A 113 -3.49 19.35 42.51
N THR A 114 -4.11 18.22 42.84
CA THR A 114 -3.39 17.07 43.44
C THR A 114 -3.83 15.76 42.81
N THR A 115 -2.98 14.72 42.91
CA THR A 115 -3.30 13.36 42.47
C THR A 115 -3.90 12.50 43.59
N THR A 116 -4.02 13.03 44.81
CA THR A 116 -4.49 12.28 45.98
C THR A 116 -5.77 12.85 46.58
N VAL A 117 -6.68 11.95 46.97
CA VAL A 117 -7.85 12.29 47.79
C VAL A 117 -7.45 12.11 49.24
N SER A 118 -7.70 13.11 50.08
CA SER A 118 -7.52 12.96 51.53
C SER A 118 -8.86 13.04 52.23
N LEU A 119 -8.92 12.42 53.41
CA LEU A 119 -10.11 12.37 54.23
C LEU A 119 -10.50 13.78 54.66
N LYS A 120 -11.79 14.09 54.57
CA LYS A 120 -12.35 15.33 55.08
C LYS A 120 -12.59 15.19 56.58
N THR A 121 -12.27 16.22 57.35
CA THR A 121 -12.66 16.29 58.77
C THR A 121 -14.16 16.51 58.93
N VAL A 122 -14.79 17.23 57.98
CA VAL A 122 -16.23 17.51 57.94
C VAL A 122 -16.80 16.94 56.65
N ASP A 123 -17.64 15.91 56.74
CA ASP A 123 -18.26 15.25 55.59
C ASP A 123 -19.79 15.39 55.65
N VAL A 124 -20.27 16.60 55.34
CA VAL A 124 -21.69 16.91 55.19
C VAL A 124 -22.01 16.94 53.70
N PRO A 125 -23.08 16.27 53.23
CA PRO A 125 -23.47 16.30 51.82
C PRO A 125 -23.62 17.74 51.29
N GLY A 126 -22.89 18.08 50.24
CA GLY A 126 -22.88 19.43 49.64
C GLY A 126 -21.88 20.41 50.23
N ALA A 127 -21.18 20.07 51.32
CA ALA A 127 -20.14 20.93 51.88
C ALA A 127 -18.86 20.93 51.03
N GLN A 128 -18.34 22.14 50.76
CA GLN A 128 -17.12 22.39 49.97
C GLN A 128 -15.87 22.66 50.84
N GLU A 129 -15.99 22.45 52.15
CA GLU A 129 -14.92 22.76 53.11
C GLU A 129 -13.79 21.72 53.07
N PHE A 130 -12.56 22.22 53.12
CA PHE A 130 -11.37 21.37 53.03
C PHE A 130 -10.17 22.02 53.69
N ASN A 131 -9.36 21.22 54.41
CA ASN A 131 -8.11 21.69 55.01
C ASN A 131 -6.92 21.41 54.08
N TYR A 132 -6.31 22.47 53.54
CA TYR A 132 -5.17 22.38 52.63
C TYR A 132 -3.80 22.45 53.31
N SER A 133 -3.72 22.69 54.63
CA SER A 133 -2.46 23.00 55.34
C SER A 133 -1.42 21.86 55.40
N PHE A 134 -1.86 20.62 55.20
CA PHE A 134 -1.00 19.42 55.25
C PHE A 134 -0.80 18.78 53.87
N ARG A 135 -1.08 19.51 52.78
CA ARG A 135 -0.94 19.06 51.40
C ARG A 135 0.24 19.70 50.70
#